data_AF-A0A4R2CU75-F1
#
_entry.id   AF-A0A4R2CU75-F1
#
_cell.length_a   1.000
_cell.length_b   1.000
_cell.length_c   1.000
_cell.angle_alpha   90.00
_cell.angle_beta   90.00
_cell.angle_gamma   90.00
#
_symmetry.space_group_name_H-M   'P 1'
#
loop_
_entity.id
_entity.type
_entity.pdbx_description
1 polymer ?
#
loop_
_entity_poly.entity_id
_entity_poly.type
_entity_poly.pdbx_seq_one_letter_code
_entity_poly.pdbx_strand_id
1 'polypeptide(L)'
;MINNPKVARIIAVVVIAMLVITLAAALFGCSASQPSTSAPSTDPDSGLVVVAVAGLPKEAQQTLGLIDGKGDERYYTDDHDKSFRRIAADGGTADD
;
A
#
# COMPACT_ATOMS: atom_id res chain seq x y z
N MET A 1 8.43 -27.56 -50.39
CA MET A 1 9.53 -26.59 -50.53
C MET A 1 8.89 -25.30 -51.02
N ILE A 2 9.00 -24.20 -50.27
CA ILE A 2 8.42 -22.90 -50.66
C ILE A 2 9.36 -22.32 -51.72
N ASN A 3 9.02 -22.51 -53.00
CA ASN A 3 9.90 -22.16 -54.12
C ASN A 3 9.57 -20.79 -54.72
N ASN A 4 8.63 -20.04 -54.10
CA ASN A 4 8.22 -18.73 -54.58
C ASN A 4 8.88 -17.63 -53.74
N PRO A 5 9.79 -16.83 -54.31
CA PRO A 5 10.51 -15.79 -53.57
C PRO A 5 9.57 -14.72 -53.01
N LYS A 6 8.39 -14.53 -53.62
CA LYS A 6 7.34 -13.64 -53.11
C LYS A 6 6.71 -14.19 -51.82
N VAL A 7 6.43 -15.50 -51.78
CA VAL A 7 5.86 -16.17 -50.61
C VAL A 7 6.86 -16.21 -49.45
N ALA A 8 8.14 -16.46 -49.73
CA ALA A 8 9.19 -16.43 -48.72
C ALA A 8 9.34 -15.04 -48.05
N ARG A 9 9.25 -13.96 -48.84
CA ARG A 9 9.28 -12.59 -48.30
C ARG A 9 8.06 -12.26 -47.45
N ILE A 10 6.87 -12.68 -47.88
CA ILE A 10 5.63 -12.46 -47.11
C ILE A 10 5.69 -13.18 -45.76
N ILE A 11 6.12 -14.45 -45.75
CA ILE A 11 6.26 -15.24 -44.51
C ILE A 11 7.28 -14.58 -43.57
N ALA A 12 8.43 -14.14 -44.08
CA ALA A 12 9.44 -13.46 -43.27
C ALA A 12 8.90 -12.17 -42.62
N VAL A 13 8.17 -11.33 -43.38
CA VAL A 13 7.57 -10.09 -42.85
C VAL A 13 6.53 -10.39 -41.77
N VAL A 14 5.68 -11.39 -41.97
CA VAL A 14 4.65 -11.78 -40.99
C VAL A 14 5.27 -12.30 -39.70
N VAL A 15 6.30 -13.15 -39.80
CA VAL A 15 7.01 -13.69 -38.62
C VAL A 15 7.72 -12.58 -37.85
N ILE A 16 8.39 -11.66 -38.55
CA ILE A 16 9.05 -10.50 -37.91
C ILE A 16 8.02 -9.61 -37.23
N ALA A 17 6.89 -9.31 -37.88
CA ALA A 17 5.83 -8.51 -37.27
C ALA A 17 5.23 -9.18 -36.03
N MET A 18 4.96 -10.48 -36.08
CA MET A 18 4.49 -11.27 -34.92
C MET A 18 5.50 -11.27 -33.77
N LEU A 19 6.79 -11.43 -34.06
CA LEU A 19 7.87 -11.37 -33.08
C LEU A 19 7.97 -9.98 -32.43
N VAL A 20 7.89 -8.91 -33.22
CA VAL A 20 7.96 -7.53 -32.71
C VAL A 20 6.74 -7.20 -31.84
N ILE A 21 5.54 -7.64 -32.22
CA ILE A 21 4.31 -7.46 -31.43
C ILE A 21 4.40 -8.21 -30.09
N THR A 22 4.87 -9.46 -30.10
CA THR A 22 5.06 -10.25 -28.87
C THR A 22 6.14 -9.67 -27.97
N LEU A 23 7.24 -9.17 -28.55
CA LEU A 23 8.32 -8.54 -27.79
C LEU A 23 7.88 -7.19 -27.19
N ALA A 24 7.11 -6.38 -27.92
CA ALA A 24 6.56 -5.12 -27.41
C ALA A 24 5.59 -5.37 -26.24
N ALA A 25 4.73 -6.38 -26.32
CA ALA A 25 3.85 -6.76 -25.22
C ALA A 25 4.63 -7.22 -23.97
N ALA A 26 5.80 -7.84 -24.14
CA ALA A 26 6.67 -8.23 -23.02
C ALA A 26 7.35 -7.03 -22.35
N LEU A 27 7.62 -5.92 -23.07
CA LEU A 27 8.20 -4.70 -22.48
C LEU A 27 7.18 -3.88 -21.67
N PHE A 28 5.88 -3.98 -21.97
CA PHE A 28 4.80 -3.31 -21.22
C PHE A 28 4.09 -4.24 -20.22
N GLY A 29 4.46 -5.52 -20.17
CA GLY A 29 3.84 -6.54 -19.32
C GLY A 29 4.53 -6.71 -17.98
N CYS A 30 3.92 -6.16 -16.92
CA CYS A 30 4.06 -6.52 -15.50
C CYS A 30 5.42 -7.11 -15.06
N SER A 31 6.28 -6.26 -14.52
CA SER A 31 6.84 -6.63 -13.22
C SER A 31 5.66 -6.68 -12.24
N ALA A 32 5.05 -7.85 -12.11
CA ALA A 32 4.41 -8.19 -10.85
C ALA A 32 5.55 -8.16 -9.84
N SER A 33 5.82 -7.00 -9.24
CA SER A 33 6.46 -6.95 -7.94
C SER A 33 5.51 -7.71 -7.03
N GLN A 34 5.74 -9.03 -6.99
CA GLN A 34 5.14 -9.90 -6.00
C GLN A 34 5.42 -9.19 -4.68
N PRO A 35 4.39 -8.78 -3.91
CA PRO A 35 4.63 -8.20 -2.62
C PRO A 35 5.45 -9.24 -1.88
N SER A 36 6.74 -8.94 -1.69
CA SER A 36 7.60 -9.76 -0.89
C SER A 36 7.01 -9.59 0.50
N THR A 37 6.22 -10.58 0.90
CA THR A 37 5.80 -10.78 2.28
C THR A 37 7.08 -11.07 3.05
N SER A 38 7.84 -10.00 3.33
CA SER A 38 8.83 -10.01 4.40
C SER A 38 8.12 -10.59 5.62
N ALA A 39 8.72 -11.60 6.23
CA ALA A 39 8.17 -12.20 7.44
C ALA A 39 7.80 -11.08 8.42
N PRO A 40 6.64 -11.16 9.10
CA PRO A 40 6.24 -10.16 10.07
C PRO A 40 7.39 -9.97 11.07
N SER A 41 8.01 -8.80 11.03
CA SER A 41 9.09 -8.44 11.93
C SER A 41 8.49 -7.83 13.18
N THR A 42 9.01 -8.21 14.33
CA THR A 42 8.58 -7.66 15.61
C THR A 42 9.54 -6.56 16.03
N ASP A 43 9.01 -5.46 16.52
CA ASP A 43 9.80 -4.38 17.11
C ASP A 43 10.45 -4.87 18.43
N PRO A 44 11.78 -4.77 18.59
CA PRO A 44 12.47 -5.36 19.74
C PRO A 44 12.18 -4.66 21.08
N ASP A 45 11.79 -3.39 21.05
CA ASP A 45 11.54 -2.61 22.27
C ASP A 45 10.12 -2.85 22.80
N SER A 46 9.13 -2.90 21.90
CA SER A 46 7.71 -3.07 22.27
C SER A 46 7.21 -4.52 22.18
N GLY A 47 7.87 -5.39 21.40
CA GLY A 47 7.40 -6.73 21.10
C GLY A 47 6.19 -6.77 20.15
N LEU A 48 5.85 -5.65 19.50
CA LEU A 48 4.70 -5.55 18.60
C LEU A 48 5.06 -5.92 17.16
N VAL A 49 4.11 -6.52 16.44
CA VAL A 49 4.29 -6.83 15.01
C VAL A 49 4.29 -5.53 14.21
N VAL A 50 5.31 -5.35 13.39
CA VAL A 50 5.39 -4.24 12.44
C VAL A 50 4.46 -4.52 11.26
N VAL A 51 3.58 -3.57 10.99
CA VAL A 51 2.65 -3.62 9.85
C VAL A 51 3.01 -2.49 8.88
N ALA A 52 3.19 -2.84 7.61
CA ALA A 52 3.43 -1.84 6.57
C ALA A 52 2.20 -0.93 6.39
N VAL A 53 2.41 0.38 6.19
CA VAL A 53 1.32 1.36 6.01
C VAL A 53 0.37 0.95 4.89
N ALA A 54 0.90 0.41 3.78
CA ALA A 54 0.10 -0.06 2.65
C ALA A 54 -0.84 -1.23 3.00
N GLY A 55 -0.55 -1.97 4.08
CA GLY A 55 -1.37 -3.07 4.58
C GLY A 55 -2.46 -2.64 5.56
N LEU A 56 -2.53 -1.36 5.94
CA LEU A 56 -3.59 -0.84 6.80
C LEU A 56 -4.91 -0.69 6.03
N PRO A 57 -6.07 -0.73 6.73
CA PRO A 57 -7.35 -0.30 6.17
C PRO A 57 -7.27 1.12 5.57
N LYS A 58 -8.13 1.42 4.59
CA LYS A 58 -8.06 2.70 3.87
C LYS A 58 -8.33 3.89 4.78
N GLU A 59 -9.21 3.71 5.75
CA GLU A 59 -9.54 4.68 6.78
C GLU A 59 -8.30 5.02 7.60
N ALA A 60 -7.53 4.02 8.02
CA ALA A 60 -6.29 4.24 8.78
C ALA A 60 -5.21 4.94 7.95
N GLN A 61 -5.08 4.62 6.65
CA GLN A 61 -4.17 5.33 5.75
C GLN A 61 -4.57 6.81 5.60
N GLN A 62 -5.87 7.09 5.50
CA GLN A 62 -6.40 8.46 5.45
C GLN A 62 -6.11 9.21 6.75
N THR A 63 -6.34 8.59 7.91
CA THR A 63 -6.03 9.18 9.23
C THR A 63 -4.57 9.59 9.35
N LEU A 64 -3.62 8.78 8.85
CA LEU A 64 -2.20 9.16 8.83
C LEU A 64 -1.95 10.42 7.98
N GLY A 65 -2.67 10.58 6.86
CA GLY A 65 -2.62 11.81 6.07
C GLY A 65 -3.14 13.04 6.82
N LEU A 66 -4.18 12.87 7.63
CA LEU A 66 -4.72 13.94 8.48
C LEU A 66 -3.73 14.33 9.59
N ILE A 67 -3.07 13.34 10.20
CA ILE A 67 -2.00 13.57 11.20
C ILE A 67 -0.82 14.32 10.58
N ASP A 68 -0.45 13.98 9.34
CA ASP A 68 0.57 14.68 8.55
C ASP A 68 0.16 16.11 8.13
N GLY A 69 -1.06 16.54 8.46
CA GLY A 69 -1.58 17.87 8.12
C GLY A 69 -2.02 18.01 6.66
N LYS A 70 -2.26 16.90 5.95
CA LYS A 70 -2.68 16.91 4.53
C LYS A 70 -4.19 17.12 4.32
N GLY A 71 -4.94 17.47 5.37
CA GLY A 71 -6.37 17.71 5.30
C GLY A 71 -6.85 18.79 6.26
N ASP A 72 -7.97 19.43 5.92
CA ASP A 72 -8.62 20.48 6.72
C ASP A 72 -9.67 19.93 7.71
N GLU A 73 -9.71 18.61 7.88
CA GLU A 73 -10.70 17.93 8.72
C GLU A 73 -10.44 18.19 10.20
N ARG A 74 -11.49 18.59 10.93
CA ARG A 74 -11.46 18.82 12.37
C ARG A 74 -12.44 17.87 13.05
N TYR A 75 -11.95 17.13 14.05
CA TYR A 75 -12.75 16.22 14.84
C TYR A 75 -12.81 16.70 16.29
N TYR A 76 -13.99 16.57 16.90
CA TYR A 76 -14.21 16.78 18.32
C TYR A 76 -14.98 15.57 18.85
N THR A 77 -14.65 15.14 20.08
CA THR A 77 -15.41 14.09 20.76
C THR A 77 -16.26 14.74 21.84
N ASP A 78 -17.53 14.37 21.94
CA ASP A 78 -18.49 15.03 22.84
C ASP A 78 -18.12 14.91 24.33
N ASP A 79 -17.22 13.99 24.67
CA ASP A 79 -16.79 13.64 26.01
C ASP A 79 -15.37 14.06 26.35
N HIS A 80 -14.74 14.90 25.52
CA HIS A 80 -13.31 15.24 25.61
C HIS A 80 -12.86 15.60 27.03
N ASP A 81 -13.68 16.35 27.77
CA ASP A 81 -13.38 16.76 29.14
C ASP A 81 -14.21 16.07 30.23
N LYS A 82 -15.19 15.25 29.85
CA LYS A 82 -16.19 14.71 30.79
C LYS A 82 -15.61 13.65 31.73
N SER A 83 -14.48 13.04 31.38
CA SER A 83 -13.84 11.96 32.14
C SER A 83 -12.77 12.46 33.12
N PHE A 84 -12.32 13.72 33.03
CA PHE A 84 -11.29 14.24 33.92
C PHE A 84 -11.85 14.51 35.32
N ARG A 85 -11.39 13.72 36.31
CA ARG A 85 -11.60 14.02 37.73
C ARG A 85 -10.40 14.79 38.25
N ARG A 86 -10.64 15.94 38.90
CA ARG A 86 -9.60 16.62 39.68
C ARG A 86 -9.19 15.73 40.86
N ILE A 87 -7.89 15.50 41.00
CA ILE A 87 -7.32 14.92 42.22
C ILE A 87 -7.35 16.02 43.29
N ALA A 88 -7.78 15.68 44.50
CA ALA A 88 -7.75 16.60 45.64
C ALA A 88 -6.30 17.03 45.94
N ALA A 89 -6.10 18.25 46.42
CA ALA A 89 -4.76 18.84 46.61
C ALA A 89 -3.89 18.07 47.63
N ASP A 90 -4.50 17.23 48.44
CA ASP A 90 -3.90 16.33 49.42
C ASP A 90 -3.71 14.89 48.90
N GLY A 91 -4.12 14.59 47.66
CA GLY A 91 -4.02 13.26 47.06
C GLY A 91 -5.06 12.24 47.54
N GLY A 92 -6.11 12.67 48.26
CA GLY A 92 -7.08 11.76 48.88
C GLY A 92 -8.24 11.34 47.97
N THR A 93 -8.52 10.03 47.94
CA THR A 93 -9.81 9.46 47.52
C THR A 93 -10.88 9.90 48.51
N ALA A 94 -11.92 10.59 48.04
CA ALA A 94 -13.12 10.80 48.85
C ALA A 94 -13.77 9.43 49.10
N ASP A 95 -13.53 8.88 50.29
CA ASP A 95 -14.36 7.84 50.88
C ASP A 95 -15.71 8.46 51.26
N ASP A 96 -16.74 8.23 50.44
CA ASP A 96 -18.11 7.71 50.73
C ASP A 96 -19.04 7.90 49.52
#